data_AF-A0A2S7PI33-F1
#
_entry.id   AF-A0A2S7PI33-F1
#
_cell.length_a   1.000
_cell.length_b   1.000
_cell.length_c   1.000
_cell.angle_alpha   90.00
_cell.angle_beta   90.00
_cell.angle_gamma   90.00
#
_symmetry.space_group_name_H-M   'P 1'
#
loop_
_entity.id
_entity.type
_entity.pdbx_description
1 polymer ?
#
loop_
_entity_poly.entity_id
_entity_poly.type
_entity_poly.pdbx_seq_one_letter_code
_entity_poly.pdbx_strand_id
1 'polypeptide(L)'
;MSGTASNYDVKKLVKGQAVATLAFVMATAAAWPFFKRSLKATSPFIIVCLLYSIMMFASSYVEEEQHFWYWTSSAWLFVLCVGSTRRQSLPSGLFVLLAISVLSLTRIARRWNQTGQKFAGDPDIARTFFSQHRGTFWNLVAITYLWNLQSLARTGFPGFPQVIAGAISALLTTAAVAFKLAFTYEDSPELLSGLAKSIAERDNGIPLVFRARLVFIGIAGALLYTILAGFGSSSTTSTGKVSSQKRSNIRMRTIHDLFTLFLITQSRATNIPLILLFDILFKLLSTLNLSLVEISTTILLLQHFSFFAFGNSNAISSVDLSSAYNGVDSYNILAVGILTFVSNWAGPLFCASAGNLLLLDYWKRMNVPSSCILWLGV
;
A
#
# COMPACT_ATOMS: atom_id res chain seq x y z
N MET A 1 36.67 -12.45 -2.80
CA MET A 1 35.63 -11.67 -2.09
C MET A 1 35.19 -12.27 -0.73
N SER A 2 35.89 -13.27 -0.16
CA SER A 2 35.51 -13.83 1.17
C SER A 2 35.96 -12.96 2.37
N GLY A 3 36.92 -12.06 2.19
CA GLY A 3 37.42 -11.17 3.26
C GLY A 3 36.46 -10.05 3.65
N THR A 4 35.60 -9.60 2.74
CA THR A 4 34.59 -8.54 3.02
C THR A 4 33.32 -9.10 3.65
N ALA A 5 33.01 -10.38 3.42
CA ALA A 5 31.84 -11.06 3.98
C ALA A 5 32.11 -11.74 5.33
N SER A 6 33.33 -11.69 5.87
CA SER A 6 33.73 -12.38 7.11
C SER A 6 34.25 -11.45 8.22
N ASN A 7 34.42 -10.15 7.95
CA ASN A 7 34.82 -9.19 8.99
C ASN A 7 33.60 -8.67 9.78
N TYR A 8 32.86 -9.61 10.39
CA TYR A 8 31.75 -9.26 11.27
C TYR A 8 32.29 -8.76 12.60
N ASP A 9 31.87 -7.55 13.00
CA ASP A 9 32.09 -7.07 14.35
C ASP A 9 31.14 -7.82 15.31
N VAL A 10 31.64 -8.93 15.87
CA VAL A 10 30.89 -9.80 16.80
C VAL A 10 30.35 -9.01 17.99
N LYS A 11 31.05 -7.97 18.45
CA LYS A 11 30.57 -7.13 19.55
C LYS A 11 29.32 -6.35 19.16
N LYS A 12 29.27 -5.84 17.92
CA LYS A 12 28.06 -5.19 17.39
C LYS A 12 26.91 -6.18 17.20
N LEU A 13 27.20 -7.39 16.72
CA LEU A 13 26.19 -8.46 16.58
C LEU A 13 25.56 -8.83 17.94
N VAL A 14 26.39 -9.03 18.97
CA VAL A 14 25.91 -9.35 20.33
C VAL A 14 25.06 -8.21 20.90
N LYS A 15 25.48 -6.94 20.72
CA LYS A 15 24.68 -5.78 21.11
C LYS A 15 23.34 -5.73 20.38
N GLY A 16 23.33 -5.98 19.06
CA GLY A 16 22.12 -6.05 18.25
C GLY A 16 21.17 -7.15 18.74
N GLN A 17 21.70 -8.35 19.02
CA GLN A 17 20.91 -9.46 19.55
C GLN A 17 20.32 -9.16 20.93
N ALA A 18 21.08 -8.53 21.82
CA ALA A 18 20.60 -8.13 23.14
C ALA A 18 19.46 -7.10 23.03
N VAL A 19 19.61 -6.09 22.17
CA VAL A 19 18.56 -5.09 21.91
C VAL A 19 17.31 -5.72 21.30
N ALA A 20 17.46 -6.61 20.32
CA ALA A 20 16.34 -7.33 19.70
C ALA A 20 15.60 -8.21 20.72
N THR A 21 16.33 -8.93 21.57
CA THR A 21 15.75 -9.78 22.63
C THR A 21 14.99 -8.92 23.64
N LEU A 22 15.57 -7.80 24.08
CA LEU A 22 14.90 -6.87 24.99
C LEU A 22 13.62 -6.29 24.36
N ALA A 23 13.68 -5.87 23.09
CA ALA A 23 12.52 -5.38 22.36
C ALA A 23 11.40 -6.43 22.28
N PHE A 24 11.75 -7.69 22.01
CA PHE A 24 10.80 -8.80 21.98
C PHE A 24 10.14 -9.03 23.35
N VAL A 25 10.92 -9.03 24.45
CA VAL A 25 10.38 -9.17 25.81
C VAL A 25 9.44 -8.02 26.16
N MET A 26 9.83 -6.78 25.86
CA MET A 26 8.99 -5.60 26.12
C MET A 26 7.70 -5.63 25.30
N ALA A 27 7.76 -5.97 24.01
CA ALA A 27 6.59 -6.09 23.15
C ALA A 27 5.64 -7.19 23.63
N THR A 28 6.18 -8.33 24.06
CA THR A 28 5.40 -9.45 24.61
C THR A 28 4.74 -9.08 25.92
N ALA A 29 5.46 -8.40 26.82
CA ALA A 29 4.92 -7.92 28.10
C ALA A 29 3.78 -6.91 27.88
N ALA A 30 3.94 -5.99 26.91
CA ALA A 30 2.90 -5.03 26.57
C ALA A 30 1.66 -5.70 25.93
N ALA A 31 1.84 -6.74 25.12
CA ALA A 31 0.75 -7.47 24.48
C ALA A 31 0.09 -8.52 25.39
N TRP A 32 0.72 -8.91 26.50
CA TRP A 32 0.27 -9.99 27.38
C TRP A 32 -1.17 -9.86 27.90
N PRO A 33 -1.63 -8.68 28.38
CA PRO A 33 -3.01 -8.52 28.85
C PRO A 33 -4.04 -8.82 27.75
N PHE A 34 -3.69 -8.52 26.50
CA PHE A 34 -4.55 -8.74 25.34
C PHE A 34 -4.64 -10.22 24.98
N PHE A 35 -3.51 -10.94 24.99
CA PHE A 35 -3.46 -12.38 24.77
C PHE A 35 -4.25 -13.15 25.84
N LYS A 36 -4.11 -12.76 27.12
CA LYS A 36 -4.83 -13.41 28.23
C LYS A 36 -6.34 -13.23 28.11
N ARG A 37 -6.81 -12.07 27.64
CA ARG A 37 -8.24 -11.75 27.57
C ARG A 37 -8.98 -12.45 26.44
N SER A 38 -8.33 -12.70 25.29
CA SER A 38 -9.01 -13.22 24.10
C SER A 38 -8.13 -14.13 23.24
N LEU A 39 -7.63 -15.22 23.83
CA LEU A 39 -6.69 -16.15 23.19
C LEU A 39 -7.19 -16.72 21.84
N LYS A 40 -8.49 -17.00 21.72
CA LYS A 40 -9.10 -17.49 20.46
C LYS A 40 -9.04 -16.48 19.33
N ALA A 41 -9.19 -15.19 19.63
CA ALA A 41 -9.15 -14.13 18.61
C ALA A 41 -7.71 -13.80 18.20
N THR A 42 -6.75 -13.95 19.13
CA THR A 42 -5.33 -13.68 18.90
C THR A 42 -4.55 -14.85 18.32
N SER A 43 -5.13 -16.07 18.34
CA SER A 43 -4.45 -17.27 17.87
C SER A 43 -3.94 -17.16 16.43
N PRO A 44 -4.64 -16.55 15.44
CA PRO A 44 -4.12 -16.49 14.08
C PRO A 44 -2.84 -15.67 14.00
N PHE A 45 -2.79 -14.52 14.68
CA PHE A 45 -1.61 -13.67 14.75
C PHE A 45 -0.42 -14.41 15.37
N ILE A 46 -0.63 -15.08 16.51
CA ILE A 46 0.41 -15.84 17.20
C ILE A 46 0.92 -16.98 16.33
N ILE A 47 0.03 -17.71 15.66
CA ILE A 47 0.38 -18.82 14.76
C ILE A 47 1.24 -18.30 13.60
N VAL A 48 0.87 -17.18 12.97
CA VAL A 48 1.69 -16.57 11.89
C VAL A 48 3.08 -16.23 12.39
N CYS A 49 3.20 -15.57 13.55
CA CYS A 49 4.51 -15.23 14.12
C CYS A 49 5.37 -16.46 14.44
N LEU A 50 4.77 -17.51 15.02
CA LEU A 50 5.48 -18.75 15.36
C LEU A 50 5.93 -19.50 14.10
N LEU A 51 5.05 -19.66 13.10
CA LEU A 51 5.39 -20.34 11.85
C LEU A 51 6.50 -19.60 11.09
N TYR A 52 6.44 -18.27 11.07
CA TYR A 52 7.50 -17.44 10.48
C TYR A 52 8.83 -17.61 11.21
N SER A 53 8.79 -17.62 12.55
CA SER A 53 9.99 -17.81 13.38
C SER A 53 10.63 -19.18 13.13
N ILE A 54 9.82 -20.24 13.03
CA ILE A 54 10.31 -21.59 12.72
C ILE A 54 10.95 -21.64 11.32
N MET A 55 10.30 -21.00 10.33
CA MET A 55 10.80 -20.94 8.96
C MET A 55 12.19 -20.30 8.87
N MET A 56 12.46 -19.27 9.67
CA MET A 56 13.73 -18.53 9.65
C MET A 56 14.96 -19.36 10.09
N PHE A 57 14.77 -20.55 10.67
CA PHE A 57 15.88 -21.46 10.97
C PHE A 57 16.41 -22.22 9.74
N ALA A 58 15.67 -22.24 8.63
CA ALA A 58 16.09 -22.91 7.41
C ALA A 58 16.56 -21.87 6.38
N SER A 59 17.87 -21.81 6.12
CA SER A 59 18.49 -20.82 5.23
C SER A 59 17.90 -20.81 3.81
N SER A 60 17.55 -21.98 3.26
CA SER A 60 16.89 -22.09 1.95
C SER A 60 15.48 -21.48 1.91
N TYR A 61 14.78 -21.47 3.05
CA TYR A 61 13.47 -20.83 3.15
C TYR A 61 13.57 -19.31 3.31
N VAL A 62 14.71 -18.79 3.77
CA VAL A 62 14.96 -17.34 3.80
C VAL A 62 15.05 -16.79 2.38
N GLU A 63 15.63 -17.53 1.43
CA GLU A 63 15.70 -17.12 0.03
C GLU A 63 14.34 -17.14 -0.68
N GLU A 64 13.43 -18.01 -0.23
CA GLU A 64 12.10 -18.23 -0.80
C GLU A 64 10.97 -17.77 0.15
N GLU A 65 11.28 -16.78 1.00
CA GLU A 65 10.39 -16.23 2.03
C GLU A 65 9.03 -15.75 1.46
N GLN A 66 9.00 -15.27 0.22
CA GLN A 66 7.78 -14.81 -0.45
C GLN A 66 6.70 -15.89 -0.48
N HIS A 67 7.08 -17.17 -0.58
CA HIS A 67 6.10 -18.25 -0.57
C HIS A 67 5.33 -18.32 0.75
N PHE A 68 6.00 -18.13 1.88
CA PHE A 68 5.34 -18.10 3.18
C PHE A 68 4.30 -16.98 3.24
N TRP A 69 4.67 -15.75 2.84
CA TRP A 69 3.75 -14.62 2.87
C TRP A 69 2.59 -14.79 1.89
N TYR A 70 2.85 -15.29 0.69
CA TYR A 70 1.80 -15.53 -0.31
C TYR A 70 0.79 -16.59 0.14
N TRP A 71 1.25 -17.73 0.66
CA TRP A 71 0.37 -18.80 1.11
C TRP A 71 -0.37 -18.43 2.39
N THR A 72 0.33 -17.86 3.36
CA THR A 72 -0.27 -17.47 4.65
C THR A 72 -1.29 -16.36 4.45
N SER A 73 -1.03 -15.35 3.61
CA SER A 73 -2.00 -14.29 3.29
C SER A 73 -3.24 -14.86 2.59
N SER A 74 -3.05 -15.76 1.63
CA SER A 74 -4.18 -16.38 0.90
C SER A 74 -5.05 -17.24 1.84
N ALA A 75 -4.42 -18.05 2.69
CA ALA A 75 -5.12 -18.87 3.68
C ALA A 75 -5.86 -18.01 4.71
N TRP A 76 -5.21 -16.94 5.19
CA TRP A 76 -5.82 -15.99 6.12
C TRP A 76 -7.03 -15.29 5.52
N LEU A 77 -6.92 -14.78 4.29
CA LEU A 77 -8.04 -14.13 3.60
C LEU A 77 -9.20 -15.09 3.34
N PHE A 78 -8.91 -16.36 3.05
CA PHE A 78 -9.93 -17.40 2.95
C PHE A 78 -10.65 -17.60 4.28
N VAL A 79 -9.91 -17.77 5.39
CA VAL A 79 -10.47 -17.91 6.74
C VAL A 79 -11.29 -16.67 7.12
N LEU A 80 -10.82 -15.47 6.78
CA LEU A 80 -11.54 -14.22 7.02
C LEU A 80 -12.87 -14.17 6.27
N CYS A 81 -12.89 -14.56 4.99
CA CYS A 81 -14.12 -14.64 4.23
C CYS A 81 -15.08 -15.65 4.89
N VAL A 82 -14.65 -16.89 5.11
CA VAL A 82 -15.51 -17.91 5.72
C VAL A 82 -16.04 -17.48 7.08
N GLY A 83 -15.19 -16.92 7.95
CA GLY A 83 -15.56 -16.43 9.27
C GLY A 83 -16.46 -15.20 9.26
N SER A 84 -16.36 -14.36 8.24
CA SER A 84 -17.19 -13.16 8.08
C SER A 84 -18.61 -13.47 7.61
N THR A 85 -18.86 -14.63 7.00
CA THR A 85 -20.20 -15.05 6.52
C THR A 85 -21.28 -14.89 7.59
N ARG A 86 -20.96 -15.18 8.86
CA ARG A 86 -21.92 -15.10 9.98
C ARG A 86 -22.15 -13.69 10.51
N ARG A 87 -21.27 -12.73 10.18
CA ARG A 87 -21.27 -11.36 10.72
C ARG A 87 -21.79 -10.32 9.73
N GLN A 88 -22.30 -10.74 8.59
CA GLN A 88 -22.60 -9.86 7.47
C GLN A 88 -24.07 -9.76 7.13
N SER A 89 -24.45 -8.56 6.69
CA SER A 89 -25.76 -8.22 6.18
C SER A 89 -25.88 -8.39 4.66
N LEU A 90 -24.79 -8.75 3.97
CA LEU A 90 -24.81 -8.95 2.53
C LEU A 90 -25.56 -10.23 2.16
N PRO A 91 -26.34 -10.24 1.05
CA PRO A 91 -26.96 -11.46 0.56
C PRO A 91 -25.89 -12.47 0.15
N SER A 92 -26.20 -13.75 0.34
CA SER A 92 -25.25 -14.87 0.18
C SER A 92 -24.53 -14.87 -1.18
N GLY A 93 -25.23 -14.59 -2.27
CA GLY A 93 -24.63 -14.53 -3.61
C GLY A 93 -23.57 -13.43 -3.76
N LEU A 94 -23.85 -12.21 -3.27
CA LEU A 94 -22.87 -11.12 -3.32
C LEU A 94 -21.67 -11.40 -2.42
N PHE A 95 -21.89 -12.08 -1.28
CA PHE A 95 -20.81 -12.47 -0.39
C PHE A 95 -19.85 -13.46 -1.04
N VAL A 96 -20.37 -14.47 -1.74
CA VAL A 96 -19.56 -15.43 -2.49
C VAL A 96 -18.75 -14.73 -3.58
N LEU A 97 -19.37 -13.81 -4.34
CA LEU A 97 -18.67 -13.02 -5.35
C LEU A 97 -17.54 -12.17 -4.75
N LEU A 98 -17.77 -11.57 -3.57
CA LEU A 98 -16.73 -10.83 -2.85
C LEU A 98 -15.56 -11.75 -2.45
N ALA A 99 -15.85 -12.90 -1.86
CA ALA A 99 -14.82 -13.85 -1.43
C ALA A 99 -13.99 -14.34 -2.64
N ILE A 100 -14.67 -14.68 -3.75
CA ILE A 100 -13.99 -15.06 -5.01
C ILE A 100 -13.13 -13.92 -5.52
N SER A 101 -13.63 -12.67 -5.48
CA SER A 101 -12.89 -11.49 -5.94
C SER A 101 -11.62 -11.26 -5.11
N VAL A 102 -11.72 -11.32 -3.78
CA VAL A 102 -10.58 -11.19 -2.85
C VAL A 102 -9.51 -12.24 -3.16
N LEU A 103 -9.90 -13.50 -3.29
CA LEU A 103 -8.96 -14.59 -3.59
C LEU A 103 -8.36 -14.46 -5.00
N SER A 104 -9.15 -14.07 -5.99
CA SER A 104 -8.68 -13.88 -7.37
C SER A 104 -7.67 -12.74 -7.47
N LEU A 105 -7.92 -11.61 -6.81
CA LEU A 105 -6.99 -10.47 -6.76
C LEU A 105 -5.64 -10.87 -6.15
N THR A 106 -5.65 -11.62 -5.05
CA THR A 106 -4.40 -12.09 -4.42
C THR A 106 -3.64 -13.08 -5.29
N ARG A 107 -4.34 -13.92 -6.07
CA ARG A 107 -3.70 -14.82 -7.04
C ARG A 107 -3.04 -14.06 -8.19
N ILE A 108 -3.69 -13.02 -8.71
CA ILE A 108 -3.13 -12.14 -9.74
C ILE A 108 -1.91 -11.40 -9.18
N ALA A 109 -2.03 -10.80 -8.00
CA ALA A 109 -0.94 -10.05 -7.38
C ALA A 109 0.29 -10.93 -7.07
N ARG A 110 0.09 -12.19 -6.66
CA ARG A 110 1.17 -13.17 -6.47
C ARG A 110 1.95 -13.46 -7.76
N ARG A 111 1.29 -13.42 -8.93
CA ARG A 111 1.92 -13.70 -10.23
C ARG A 111 2.43 -12.43 -10.91
N TRP A 112 2.33 -11.28 -10.25
CA TRP A 112 2.65 -9.99 -10.85
C TRP A 112 4.12 -9.87 -11.22
N ASN A 113 4.99 -10.04 -10.22
CA ASN A 113 6.44 -10.17 -10.37
C ASN A 113 6.86 -11.52 -9.77
N GLN A 114 7.73 -12.26 -10.45
CA GLN A 114 8.39 -13.40 -9.80
C GLN A 114 9.56 -12.93 -8.95
N THR A 115 9.58 -13.37 -7.69
CA THR A 115 10.61 -13.06 -6.70
C THR A 115 11.20 -14.35 -6.13
N GLY A 116 12.33 -14.22 -5.44
CA GLY A 116 13.17 -15.34 -5.01
C GLY A 116 14.39 -15.51 -5.91
N GLN A 117 15.29 -16.41 -5.55
CA GLN A 117 16.48 -16.70 -6.36
C GLN A 117 16.20 -17.79 -7.39
N LYS A 118 15.38 -18.79 -7.03
CA LYS A 118 15.19 -19.99 -7.86
C LYS A 118 14.39 -19.72 -9.14
N PHE A 119 13.47 -18.75 -9.10
CA PHE A 119 12.52 -18.46 -10.18
C PHE A 119 12.58 -17.00 -10.66
N ALA A 120 13.68 -16.29 -10.40
CA ALA A 120 13.84 -14.87 -10.78
C ALA A 120 13.71 -14.61 -12.29
N GLY A 121 13.94 -15.63 -13.13
CA GLY A 121 13.87 -15.55 -14.59
C GLY A 121 12.57 -16.07 -15.21
N ASP A 122 11.65 -16.59 -14.40
CA ASP A 122 10.42 -17.20 -14.89
C ASP A 122 9.44 -16.15 -15.44
N PRO A 123 8.53 -16.55 -16.36
CA PRO A 123 7.56 -15.63 -16.93
C PRO A 123 6.60 -15.08 -15.86
N ASP A 124 6.49 -13.75 -15.81
CA ASP A 124 5.60 -13.00 -14.93
C ASP A 124 4.74 -11.99 -15.70
N ILE A 125 3.73 -11.43 -15.05
CA ILE A 125 2.81 -10.48 -15.69
C ILE A 125 3.56 -9.18 -16.05
N ALA A 126 4.40 -8.69 -15.14
CA ALA A 126 5.08 -7.41 -15.29
C ALA A 126 6.04 -7.37 -16.48
N ARG A 127 6.86 -8.41 -16.67
CA ARG A 127 7.88 -8.47 -17.73
C ARG A 127 7.37 -9.12 -19.00
N THR A 128 6.68 -10.26 -18.91
CA THR A 128 6.31 -11.03 -20.12
C THR A 128 4.97 -10.62 -20.72
N PHE A 129 3.94 -10.42 -19.90
CA PHE A 129 2.61 -10.08 -20.42
C PHE A 129 2.54 -8.64 -20.93
N PHE A 130 3.06 -7.65 -20.17
CA PHE A 130 2.98 -6.24 -20.57
C PHE A 130 3.90 -5.85 -21.73
N SER A 131 5.04 -6.52 -21.90
CA SER A 131 5.89 -6.29 -23.07
C SER A 131 5.20 -6.73 -24.37
N GLN A 132 4.37 -7.77 -24.32
CA GLN A 132 3.57 -8.25 -25.45
C GLN A 132 2.26 -7.44 -25.62
N HIS A 133 1.61 -7.06 -24.53
CA HIS A 133 0.29 -6.40 -24.51
C HIS A 133 0.38 -4.95 -24.02
N ARG A 134 1.20 -4.14 -24.70
CA ARG A 134 1.50 -2.74 -24.33
C ARG A 134 0.26 -1.84 -24.21
N GLY A 135 -0.77 -2.06 -25.05
CA GLY A 135 -2.03 -1.32 -24.97
C GLY A 135 -2.81 -1.62 -23.68
N THR A 136 -2.90 -2.89 -23.28
CA THR A 136 -3.52 -3.31 -22.02
C THR A 136 -2.79 -2.73 -20.82
N PHE A 137 -1.45 -2.70 -20.87
CA PHE A 137 -0.63 -2.07 -19.84
C PHE A 137 -1.00 -0.59 -19.63
N TRP A 138 -0.98 0.23 -20.69
CA TRP A 138 -1.30 1.66 -20.56
C TRP A 138 -2.78 1.93 -20.22
N ASN A 139 -3.70 1.06 -20.65
CA ASN A 139 -5.09 1.14 -20.21
C ASN A 139 -5.19 0.92 -18.69
N LEU A 140 -4.49 -0.07 -18.12
CA LEU A 140 -4.49 -0.30 -16.68
C LEU A 140 -3.81 0.83 -15.90
N VAL A 141 -2.72 1.40 -16.42
CA VAL A 141 -2.07 2.59 -15.84
C VAL A 141 -3.04 3.78 -15.86
N ALA A 142 -3.71 4.03 -16.98
CA ALA A 142 -4.69 5.11 -17.11
C ALA A 142 -5.86 4.92 -16.14
N ILE A 143 -6.40 3.70 -16.02
CA ILE A 143 -7.45 3.37 -15.05
C ILE A 143 -6.98 3.66 -13.63
N THR A 144 -5.73 3.32 -13.28
CA THR A 144 -5.18 3.57 -11.95
C THR A 144 -5.14 5.07 -11.61
N TYR A 145 -4.68 5.90 -12.55
CA TYR A 145 -4.68 7.36 -12.37
C TYR A 145 -6.09 7.94 -12.32
N LEU A 146 -6.99 7.51 -13.22
CA LEU A 146 -8.38 7.97 -13.23
C LEU A 146 -9.12 7.59 -11.95
N TRP A 147 -8.83 6.41 -11.41
CA TRP A 147 -9.41 5.92 -10.16
C TRP A 147 -8.96 6.77 -8.96
N ASN A 148 -7.67 7.10 -8.88
CA ASN A 148 -7.15 8.01 -7.85
C ASN A 148 -7.71 9.44 -8.03
N LEU A 149 -7.76 9.96 -9.26
CA LEU A 149 -8.36 11.24 -9.60
C LEU A 149 -9.83 11.30 -9.18
N GLN A 150 -10.62 10.26 -9.46
CA GLN A 150 -12.03 10.22 -9.08
C GLN A 150 -12.19 10.24 -7.55
N SER A 151 -11.32 9.57 -6.80
CA SER A 151 -11.35 9.60 -5.33
C SER A 151 -11.00 10.98 -4.78
N LEU A 152 -9.91 11.59 -5.28
CA LEU A 152 -9.50 12.95 -4.91
C LEU A 152 -10.52 14.00 -5.31
N ALA A 153 -11.10 13.93 -6.51
CA ALA A 153 -12.08 14.90 -6.97
C ALA A 153 -13.36 14.83 -6.12
N ARG A 154 -13.83 13.63 -5.76
CA ARG A 154 -15.09 13.44 -5.00
C ARG A 154 -14.97 13.69 -3.51
N THR A 155 -13.84 13.33 -2.92
CA THR A 155 -13.66 13.34 -1.46
C THR A 155 -12.55 14.24 -0.98
N GLY A 156 -11.67 14.68 -1.88
CA GLY A 156 -10.54 15.54 -1.57
C GLY A 156 -10.94 16.97 -1.25
N PHE A 157 -10.11 17.61 -0.42
CA PHE A 157 -10.16 19.04 -0.14
C PHE A 157 -11.54 19.57 0.30
N PRO A 158 -12.10 19.07 1.43
CA PRO A 158 -13.45 19.45 1.88
C PRO A 158 -13.63 20.95 2.21
N GLY A 159 -12.56 21.75 2.19
CA GLY A 159 -12.63 23.20 2.36
C GLY A 159 -12.96 23.97 1.07
N PHE A 160 -12.87 23.33 -0.10
CA PHE A 160 -13.15 23.98 -1.40
C PHE A 160 -14.48 23.51 -2.00
N PRO A 161 -15.11 24.34 -2.86
CA PRO A 161 -16.18 23.89 -3.73
C PRO A 161 -15.74 22.71 -4.61
N GLN A 162 -16.68 21.81 -4.91
CA GLN A 162 -16.44 20.58 -5.66
C GLN A 162 -15.71 20.81 -7.00
N VAL A 163 -16.01 21.92 -7.69
CA VAL A 163 -15.37 22.27 -8.97
C VAL A 163 -13.89 22.59 -8.78
N ILE A 164 -13.55 23.35 -7.74
CA ILE A 164 -12.16 23.73 -7.44
C ILE A 164 -11.37 22.52 -6.94
N ALA A 165 -11.95 21.72 -6.05
CA ALA A 165 -11.34 20.47 -5.59
C ALA A 165 -11.07 19.50 -6.76
N GLY A 166 -12.04 19.38 -7.69
CA GLY A 166 -11.89 18.63 -8.93
C GLY A 166 -10.77 19.17 -9.82
N ALA A 167 -10.69 20.49 -10.00
CA ALA A 167 -9.64 21.13 -10.80
C ALA A 167 -8.24 20.93 -10.20
N ILE A 168 -8.07 21.12 -8.88
CA ILE A 168 -6.79 20.86 -8.18
C ILE A 168 -6.38 19.39 -8.37
N SER A 169 -7.32 18.46 -8.16
CA SER A 169 -7.07 17.02 -8.33
C SER A 169 -6.67 16.69 -9.77
N ALA A 170 -7.40 17.24 -10.75
CA ALA A 170 -7.11 17.03 -12.16
C ALA A 170 -5.74 17.59 -12.57
N LEU A 171 -5.37 18.78 -12.08
CA LEU A 171 -4.05 19.37 -12.33
C LEU A 171 -2.93 18.50 -11.75
N LEU A 172 -3.06 18.06 -10.50
CA LEU A 172 -2.06 17.19 -9.84
C LEU A 172 -1.93 15.85 -10.56
N THR A 173 -3.04 15.18 -10.86
CA THR A 173 -3.01 13.90 -11.57
C THR A 173 -2.46 14.05 -12.99
N THR A 174 -2.83 15.11 -13.70
CA THR A 174 -2.32 15.35 -15.07
C THR A 174 -0.81 15.60 -15.06
N ALA A 175 -0.30 16.39 -14.10
CA ALA A 175 1.13 16.59 -13.93
C ALA A 175 1.86 15.27 -13.61
N ALA A 176 1.29 14.42 -12.76
CA ALA A 176 1.85 13.11 -12.43
C ALA A 176 1.87 12.15 -13.65
N VAL A 177 0.79 12.12 -14.43
CA VAL A 177 0.70 11.33 -15.69
C VAL A 177 1.73 11.83 -16.70
N ALA A 178 1.82 13.15 -16.90
CA ALA A 178 2.78 13.75 -17.83
C ALA A 178 4.23 13.46 -17.44
N PHE A 179 4.55 13.55 -16.15
CA PHE A 179 5.85 13.13 -15.63
C PHE A 179 6.08 11.64 -15.88
N LYS A 180 5.11 10.76 -15.59
CA LYS A 180 5.32 9.32 -15.69
C LYS A 180 5.45 8.84 -17.13
N LEU A 181 4.72 9.45 -18.07
CA LEU A 181 4.89 9.21 -19.50
C LEU A 181 6.31 9.56 -19.95
N ALA A 182 6.81 10.75 -19.59
CA ALA A 182 8.16 11.18 -19.92
C ALA A 182 9.23 10.29 -19.26
N PHE A 183 9.05 9.95 -17.98
CA PHE A 183 9.95 9.03 -17.27
C PHE A 183 10.02 7.67 -17.97
N THR A 184 8.87 7.11 -18.37
CA THR A 184 8.83 5.80 -19.03
C THR A 184 9.42 5.83 -20.44
N TYR A 185 9.38 6.98 -21.12
CA TYR A 185 10.03 7.16 -22.42
C TYR A 185 11.54 7.10 -22.33
N GLU A 186 12.13 7.69 -21.28
CA GLU A 186 13.57 7.67 -21.05
C GLU A 186 14.06 6.34 -20.46
N ASP A 187 13.30 5.73 -19.54
CA ASP A 187 13.72 4.52 -18.81
C ASP A 187 13.43 3.21 -19.56
N SER A 188 12.27 3.10 -20.24
CA SER A 188 11.86 1.86 -20.92
C SER A 188 10.96 2.15 -22.13
N PRO A 189 11.52 2.73 -23.21
CA PRO A 189 10.76 3.12 -24.40
C PRO A 189 10.01 1.95 -25.06
N GLU A 190 10.49 0.72 -24.89
CA GLU A 190 9.86 -0.50 -25.38
C GLU A 190 8.49 -0.81 -24.77
N LEU A 191 8.14 -0.19 -23.63
CA LEU A 191 6.82 -0.34 -22.99
C LEU A 191 5.79 0.66 -23.55
N LEU A 192 6.23 1.67 -24.31
CA LEU A 192 5.33 2.67 -24.88
C LEU A 192 4.70 2.17 -26.19
N SER A 193 3.40 2.41 -26.33
CA SER A 193 2.66 2.12 -27.57
C SER A 193 1.50 3.08 -27.77
N GLY A 194 1.09 3.25 -29.03
CA GLY A 194 -0.09 4.01 -29.41
C GLY A 194 -0.10 5.45 -28.88
N LEU A 195 -1.17 5.85 -28.21
CA LEU A 195 -1.37 7.19 -27.66
C LEU A 195 -0.29 7.59 -26.65
N ALA A 196 0.15 6.67 -25.80
CA ALA A 196 1.17 6.97 -24.79
C ALA A 196 2.50 7.37 -25.45
N LYS A 197 2.87 6.68 -26.54
CA LYS A 197 4.06 7.01 -27.33
C LYS A 197 3.89 8.36 -28.04
N SER A 198 2.76 8.60 -28.69
CA SER A 198 2.52 9.87 -29.39
C SER A 198 2.51 11.10 -28.45
N ILE A 199 2.00 10.95 -27.23
CA ILE A 199 2.02 12.01 -26.22
C ILE A 199 3.44 12.23 -25.69
N ALA A 200 4.18 11.14 -25.43
CA ALA A 200 5.56 11.22 -24.96
C ALA A 200 6.51 11.80 -26.02
N GLU A 201 6.28 11.54 -27.32
CA GLU A 201 7.10 12.06 -28.42
C GLU A 201 6.84 13.55 -28.71
N ARG A 202 5.67 14.09 -28.34
CA ARG A 202 5.37 15.53 -28.41
C ARG A 202 6.07 16.33 -27.31
N ASP A 203 7.22 15.86 -26.86
CA ASP A 203 7.87 16.41 -25.70
C ASP A 203 8.41 17.81 -25.99
N ASN A 204 8.04 18.77 -25.13
CA ASN A 204 8.42 20.17 -25.29
C ASN A 204 9.88 20.47 -24.83
N GLY A 205 10.73 19.44 -24.69
CA GLY A 205 12.10 19.58 -24.17
C GLY A 205 12.19 19.96 -22.68
N ILE A 206 11.09 19.82 -21.91
CA ILE A 206 11.08 20.19 -20.49
C ILE A 206 11.86 19.13 -19.68
N PRO A 207 12.87 19.51 -18.89
CA PRO A 207 13.67 18.57 -18.12
C PRO A 207 12.84 17.67 -17.18
N LEU A 208 13.18 16.38 -17.11
CA LEU A 208 12.47 15.39 -16.29
C LEU A 208 12.49 15.75 -14.80
N VAL A 209 13.61 16.28 -14.32
CA VAL A 209 13.78 16.76 -12.93
C VAL A 209 12.76 17.85 -12.60
N PHE A 210 12.52 18.80 -13.52
CA PHE A 210 11.57 19.88 -13.29
C PHE A 210 10.14 19.36 -13.16
N ARG A 211 9.74 18.42 -14.04
CA ARG A 211 8.41 17.78 -13.96
C ARG A 211 8.21 17.03 -12.64
N ALA A 212 9.21 16.25 -12.22
CA ALA A 212 9.17 15.54 -10.94
C ALA A 212 9.02 16.51 -9.75
N ARG A 213 9.80 17.60 -9.73
CA ARG A 213 9.72 18.64 -8.70
C ARG A 213 8.33 19.28 -8.66
N LEU A 214 7.75 19.63 -9.80
CA LEU A 214 6.40 20.19 -9.87
C LEU A 214 5.36 19.24 -9.24
N VAL A 215 5.43 17.95 -9.56
CA VAL A 215 4.52 16.93 -9.00
C VAL A 215 4.70 16.81 -7.49
N PHE A 216 5.94 16.71 -6.98
CA PHE A 216 6.17 16.57 -5.54
C PHE A 216 5.81 17.81 -4.76
N ILE A 217 6.13 19.00 -5.26
CA ILE A 217 5.74 20.27 -4.62
C ILE A 217 4.21 20.38 -4.61
N GLY A 218 3.54 20.03 -5.71
CA GLY A 218 2.08 20.03 -5.79
C GLY A 218 1.43 19.09 -4.76
N ILE A 219 1.91 17.84 -4.68
CA ILE A 219 1.41 16.85 -3.70
C ILE A 219 1.73 17.30 -2.27
N ALA A 220 2.95 17.78 -2.00
CA ALA A 220 3.35 18.25 -0.68
C ALA A 220 2.53 19.46 -0.22
N GLY A 221 2.28 20.43 -1.11
CA GLY A 221 1.42 21.58 -0.83
C GLY A 221 -0.03 21.17 -0.54
N ALA A 222 -0.57 20.23 -1.32
CA ALA A 222 -1.89 19.66 -1.08
C ALA A 222 -1.98 18.92 0.26
N LEU A 223 -0.98 18.10 0.59
CA LEU A 223 -0.89 17.41 1.89
C LEU A 223 -0.81 18.41 3.04
N LEU A 224 0.07 19.40 2.95
CA LEU A 224 0.23 20.44 3.97
C LEU A 224 -1.08 21.19 4.20
N TYR A 225 -1.76 21.59 3.13
CA TYR A 225 -3.09 22.21 3.23
C TYR A 225 -4.09 21.31 3.96
N THR A 226 -4.18 20.01 3.60
CA THR A 226 -5.14 19.09 4.25
C THR A 226 -4.85 18.89 5.74
N ILE A 227 -3.58 18.91 6.14
CA ILE A 227 -3.15 18.81 7.54
C ILE A 227 -3.43 20.11 8.29
N LEU A 228 -3.12 21.28 7.72
CA LEU A 228 -3.34 22.58 8.34
C LEU A 228 -4.84 22.91 8.49
N ALA A 229 -5.66 22.60 7.48
CA ALA A 229 -7.11 22.64 7.58
C ALA A 229 -7.65 21.68 8.68
N GLY A 230 -6.81 20.75 9.13
CA GLY A 230 -7.03 19.87 10.27
C GLY A 230 -7.11 20.61 11.60
N PHE A 231 -6.17 21.52 11.83
CA PHE A 231 -5.95 22.21 13.11
C PHE A 231 -6.91 23.38 13.35
N GLY A 232 -7.36 24.08 12.30
CA GLY A 232 -8.19 25.29 12.44
C GLY A 232 -9.67 25.07 12.80
N SER A 233 -10.16 23.84 12.96
CA SER A 233 -11.60 23.52 13.10
C SER A 233 -12.05 23.15 14.53
N SER A 234 -11.34 23.60 15.56
CA SER A 234 -11.54 23.27 16.98
C SER A 234 -12.59 24.13 17.70
N SER A 235 -13.79 24.34 17.13
CA SER A 235 -14.90 24.97 17.85
C SER A 235 -15.81 23.89 18.46
N THR A 236 -15.69 23.74 19.77
CA THR A 236 -16.28 22.69 20.62
C THR A 236 -17.76 22.98 20.92
N THR A 237 -18.67 22.33 20.19
CA THR A 237 -20.07 22.18 20.62
C THR A 237 -20.47 20.71 20.45
N SER A 238 -21.27 20.17 21.37
CA SER A 238 -21.66 18.75 21.44
C SER A 238 -22.37 18.23 20.19
N THR A 239 -23.10 19.08 19.47
CA THR A 239 -23.69 18.80 18.14
C THR A 239 -22.65 18.73 17.01
N GLY A 240 -21.45 19.27 17.23
CA GLY A 240 -20.31 19.27 16.31
C GLY A 240 -19.42 18.01 16.37
N LYS A 241 -19.63 17.10 17.33
CA LYS A 241 -18.81 15.87 17.44
C LYS A 241 -19.00 14.93 16.24
N VAL A 242 -20.26 14.75 15.80
CA VAL A 242 -20.59 13.88 14.66
C VAL A 242 -20.10 14.48 13.33
N SER A 243 -20.23 15.80 13.15
CA SER A 243 -19.74 16.50 11.96
C SER A 243 -18.20 16.56 11.92
N SER A 244 -17.55 16.75 13.07
CA SER A 244 -16.10 16.72 13.22
C SER A 244 -15.51 15.34 12.89
N GLN A 245 -16.14 14.25 13.35
CA GLN A 245 -15.69 12.89 13.05
C GLN A 245 -15.87 12.53 11.57
N LYS A 246 -16.99 12.89 10.95
CA LYS A 246 -17.20 12.72 9.50
C LYS A 246 -16.14 13.49 8.70
N ARG A 247 -15.83 14.73 9.11
CA ARG A 247 -14.81 15.57 8.47
C ARG A 247 -13.40 15.00 8.63
N SER A 248 -13.08 14.46 9.80
CA SER A 248 -11.77 13.83 10.05
C SER A 248 -11.51 12.61 9.15
N ASN A 249 -12.53 11.77 8.94
CA ASN A 249 -12.40 10.60 8.07
C ASN A 249 -12.17 11.00 6.61
N ILE A 250 -12.88 12.03 6.13
CA ILE A 250 -12.68 12.56 4.78
C ILE A 250 -11.23 13.07 4.64
N ARG A 251 -10.69 13.78 5.63
CA ARG A 251 -9.29 14.24 5.61
C ARG A 251 -8.30 13.08 5.54
N MET A 252 -8.46 12.05 6.38
CA MET A 252 -7.57 10.88 6.36
C MET A 252 -7.62 10.15 5.02
N ARG A 253 -8.81 10.08 4.39
CA ARG A 253 -8.95 9.56 3.03
C ARG A 253 -8.26 10.44 1.98
N THR A 254 -8.35 11.76 2.09
CA THR A 254 -7.61 12.68 1.20
C THR A 254 -6.10 12.49 1.34
N ILE A 255 -5.59 12.36 2.58
CA ILE A 255 -4.17 12.10 2.85
C ILE A 255 -3.75 10.76 2.22
N HIS A 256 -4.56 9.72 2.39
CA HIS A 256 -4.32 8.43 1.75
C HIS A 256 -4.28 8.55 0.23
N ASP A 257 -5.25 9.23 -0.39
CA ASP A 257 -5.32 9.37 -1.85
C ASP A 257 -4.15 10.18 -2.42
N LEU A 258 -3.72 11.26 -1.73
CA LEU A 258 -2.52 12.04 -2.10
C LEU A 258 -1.24 11.22 -1.93
N PHE A 259 -1.14 10.44 -0.85
CA PHE A 259 -0.03 9.53 -0.63
C PHE A 259 0.01 8.43 -1.70
N THR A 260 -1.14 7.89 -2.08
CA THR A 260 -1.27 6.92 -3.18
C THR A 260 -0.83 7.53 -4.51
N LEU A 261 -1.16 8.80 -4.81
CA LEU A 261 -0.65 9.49 -6.00
C LEU A 261 0.89 9.62 -5.98
N PHE A 262 1.47 9.92 -4.82
CA PHE A 262 2.92 9.94 -4.65
C PHE A 262 3.55 8.55 -4.86
N LEU A 263 2.97 7.49 -4.30
CA LEU A 263 3.42 6.12 -4.49
C LEU A 263 3.30 5.66 -5.95
N ILE A 264 2.22 6.00 -6.65
CA ILE A 264 2.04 5.74 -8.08
C ILE A 264 3.16 6.41 -8.89
N THR A 265 3.49 7.65 -8.54
CA THR A 265 4.55 8.43 -9.21
C THR A 265 5.93 7.80 -9.01
N GLN A 266 6.22 7.35 -7.79
CA GLN A 266 7.51 6.75 -7.41
C GLN A 266 7.69 5.28 -7.81
N SER A 267 6.61 4.53 -7.98
CA SER A 267 6.68 3.12 -8.35
C SER A 267 7.12 2.94 -9.80
N ARG A 268 7.81 1.83 -10.12
CA ARG A 268 8.07 1.44 -11.51
C ARG A 268 6.76 1.39 -12.31
N ALA A 269 6.78 1.77 -13.58
CA ALA A 269 5.58 1.88 -14.41
C ALA A 269 4.78 0.56 -14.45
N THR A 270 5.48 -0.59 -14.55
CA THR A 270 4.89 -1.94 -14.53
C THR A 270 4.15 -2.30 -13.24
N ASN A 271 4.49 -1.65 -12.12
CA ASN A 271 3.90 -1.88 -10.80
C ASN A 271 2.75 -0.92 -10.47
N ILE A 272 2.51 0.13 -11.28
CA ILE A 272 1.40 1.07 -11.05
C ILE A 272 0.05 0.33 -10.97
N PRO A 273 -0.32 -0.57 -11.91
CA PRO A 273 -1.61 -1.25 -11.82
C PRO A 273 -1.75 -2.18 -10.62
N LEU A 274 -0.64 -2.62 -10.03
CA LEU A 274 -0.67 -3.45 -8.84
C LEU A 274 -1.20 -2.64 -7.63
N ILE A 275 -0.92 -1.33 -7.56
CA ILE A 275 -1.51 -0.44 -6.54
C ILE A 275 -3.04 -0.43 -6.66
N LEU A 276 -3.58 -0.37 -7.88
CA LEU A 276 -5.03 -0.45 -8.13
C LEU A 276 -5.60 -1.77 -7.62
N LEU A 277 -4.93 -2.91 -7.86
CA LEU A 277 -5.38 -4.21 -7.35
C LEU A 277 -5.43 -4.23 -5.82
N PHE A 278 -4.42 -3.67 -5.14
CA PHE A 278 -4.43 -3.57 -3.69
C PHE A 278 -5.51 -2.60 -3.19
N ASP A 279 -5.75 -1.47 -3.85
CA ASP A 279 -6.82 -0.55 -3.46
C ASP A 279 -8.21 -1.20 -3.58
N ILE A 280 -8.46 -1.95 -4.66
CA ILE A 280 -9.69 -2.74 -4.81
C ILE A 280 -9.77 -3.79 -3.69
N LEU A 281 -8.68 -4.50 -3.40
CA LEU A 281 -8.63 -5.49 -2.31
C LEU A 281 -9.00 -4.85 -0.96
N PHE A 282 -8.41 -3.71 -0.61
CA PHE A 282 -8.73 -3.01 0.65
C PHE A 282 -10.17 -2.50 0.69
N LYS A 283 -10.72 -2.03 -0.45
CA LYS A 283 -12.13 -1.67 -0.55
C LYS A 283 -13.05 -2.87 -0.30
N LEU A 284 -12.75 -4.03 -0.87
CA LEU A 284 -13.50 -5.26 -0.59
C LEU A 284 -13.38 -5.65 0.89
N LEU A 285 -12.18 -5.58 1.47
CA LEU A 285 -11.96 -5.86 2.89
C LEU A 285 -12.70 -4.89 3.82
N SER A 286 -12.87 -3.62 3.43
CA SER A 286 -13.61 -2.62 4.22
C SER A 286 -15.09 -2.96 4.37
N THR A 287 -15.66 -3.72 3.44
CA THR A 287 -17.04 -4.21 3.54
C THR A 287 -17.17 -5.34 4.57
N LEU A 288 -16.07 -6.00 4.93
CA LEU A 288 -16.06 -7.04 5.96
C LEU A 288 -16.11 -6.39 7.36
N ASN A 289 -16.93 -6.96 8.24
CA ASN A 289 -16.98 -6.57 9.66
C ASN A 289 -15.82 -7.20 10.45
N LEU A 290 -14.60 -6.73 10.16
CA LEU A 290 -13.37 -7.20 10.78
C LEU A 290 -13.18 -6.61 12.19
N SER A 291 -12.74 -7.45 13.11
CA SER A 291 -12.26 -7.09 14.44
C SER A 291 -10.85 -6.48 14.39
N LEU A 292 -10.42 -5.86 15.48
CA LEU A 292 -9.10 -5.23 15.58
C LEU A 292 -7.95 -6.22 15.24
N VAL A 293 -8.00 -7.43 15.79
CA VAL A 293 -6.96 -8.46 15.53
C VAL A 293 -6.98 -8.91 14.09
N GLU A 294 -8.19 -9.06 13.52
CA GLU A 294 -8.33 -9.46 12.13
C GLU A 294 -7.74 -8.38 11.21
N ILE A 295 -7.98 -7.10 11.49
CA ILE A 295 -7.39 -5.97 10.76
C ILE A 295 -5.86 -5.97 10.91
N SER A 296 -5.33 -6.03 12.14
CA SER A 296 -3.88 -6.02 12.38
C SER A 296 -3.16 -7.18 11.70
N THR A 297 -3.71 -8.39 11.78
CA THR A 297 -3.15 -9.58 11.11
C THR A 297 -3.18 -9.42 9.59
N THR A 298 -4.28 -8.88 9.05
CA THR A 298 -4.41 -8.62 7.62
C THR A 298 -3.40 -7.59 7.12
N ILE A 299 -3.22 -6.49 7.86
CA ILE A 299 -2.25 -5.45 7.49
C ILE A 299 -0.83 -6.02 7.50
N LEU A 300 -0.44 -6.76 8.54
CA LEU A 300 0.88 -7.39 8.62
C LEU A 300 1.15 -8.31 7.41
N LEU A 301 0.19 -9.17 7.11
CA LEU A 301 0.30 -10.14 6.01
C LEU A 301 0.34 -9.43 4.65
N LEU A 302 -0.55 -8.45 4.41
CA LEU A 302 -0.58 -7.70 3.15
C LEU A 302 0.63 -6.79 2.95
N GLN A 303 1.22 -6.26 4.02
CA GLN A 303 2.49 -5.51 3.92
C GLN A 303 3.61 -6.39 3.38
N HIS A 304 3.83 -7.57 3.96
CA HIS A 304 4.88 -8.47 3.46
C HIS A 304 4.53 -9.05 2.10
N PHE A 305 3.27 -9.45 1.88
CA PHE A 305 2.79 -9.89 0.58
C PHE A 305 3.07 -8.84 -0.52
N SER A 306 2.74 -7.57 -0.26
CA SER A 306 2.94 -6.49 -1.24
C SER A 306 4.40 -6.16 -1.45
N PHE A 307 5.27 -6.29 -0.44
CA PHE A 307 6.73 -6.14 -0.62
C PHE A 307 7.24 -7.06 -1.73
N PHE A 308 6.93 -8.36 -1.66
CA PHE A 308 7.35 -9.33 -2.67
C PHE A 308 6.58 -9.20 -3.98
N ALA A 309 5.27 -8.86 -3.93
CA ALA A 309 4.47 -8.71 -5.14
C ALA A 309 4.97 -7.56 -6.04
N PHE A 310 5.61 -6.54 -5.46
CA PHE A 310 6.25 -5.44 -6.18
C PHE A 310 7.62 -5.79 -6.80
N GLY A 311 8.11 -7.02 -6.62
CA GLY A 311 9.36 -7.49 -7.21
C GLY A 311 10.57 -7.44 -6.29
N ASN A 312 10.41 -7.04 -5.03
CA ASN A 312 11.51 -7.04 -4.07
C ASN A 312 11.81 -8.45 -3.54
N SER A 313 13.03 -8.67 -3.07
CA SER A 313 13.44 -9.91 -2.40
C SER A 313 14.39 -9.61 -1.24
N ASN A 314 14.88 -10.67 -0.58
CA ASN A 314 15.87 -10.54 0.48
C ASN A 314 17.29 -10.23 -0.03
N ALA A 315 17.47 -10.11 -1.35
CA ALA A 315 18.75 -9.75 -1.96
C ALA A 315 18.87 -8.23 -2.15
N ILE A 316 20.05 -7.68 -1.83
CA ILE A 316 20.37 -6.26 -2.06
C ILE A 316 20.25 -5.89 -3.55
N SER A 317 20.51 -6.83 -4.45
CA SER A 317 20.37 -6.64 -5.90
C SER A 317 18.92 -6.41 -6.35
N SER A 318 17.92 -6.67 -5.50
CA SER A 318 16.52 -6.38 -5.82
C SER A 318 16.14 -4.92 -5.59
N VAL A 319 16.99 -4.15 -4.90
CA VAL A 319 16.74 -2.73 -4.63
C VAL A 319 16.85 -1.93 -5.94
N ASP A 320 15.73 -1.38 -6.38
CA ASP A 320 15.61 -0.59 -7.59
C ASP A 320 15.98 0.88 -7.35
N LEU A 321 16.90 1.39 -8.16
CA LEU A 321 17.36 2.78 -8.13
C LEU A 321 16.78 3.64 -9.26
N SER A 322 16.02 3.06 -10.20
CA SER A 322 15.46 3.78 -11.36
C SER A 322 14.63 5.01 -10.96
N SER A 323 13.83 4.88 -9.91
CA SER A 323 13.02 5.98 -9.35
C SER A 323 13.71 6.81 -8.27
N ALA A 324 14.93 6.46 -7.83
CA ALA A 324 15.57 7.07 -6.67
C ALA A 324 16.00 8.53 -6.90
N TYR A 325 16.18 8.92 -8.16
CA TYR A 325 16.64 10.25 -8.56
C TYR A 325 15.51 11.16 -9.09
N ASN A 326 14.25 10.74 -8.95
CA ASN A 326 13.11 11.55 -9.37
C ASN A 326 13.16 12.93 -8.68
N GLY A 327 13.35 14.01 -9.45
CA GLY A 327 13.38 15.39 -8.95
C GLY A 327 14.69 15.82 -8.28
N VAL A 328 15.73 15.00 -8.35
CA VAL A 328 17.05 15.26 -7.77
C VAL A 328 18.07 15.45 -8.91
N ASP A 329 18.66 16.64 -9.03
CA ASP A 329 19.67 17.00 -10.05
C ASP A 329 21.12 16.82 -9.55
N SER A 330 21.32 16.77 -8.24
CA SER A 330 22.63 16.78 -7.59
C SER A 330 22.69 15.68 -6.54
N TYR A 331 23.89 15.16 -6.27
CA TYR A 331 24.07 14.06 -5.32
C TYR A 331 23.64 14.48 -3.90
N ASN A 332 22.47 14.00 -3.47
CA ASN A 332 21.93 14.20 -2.13
C ASN A 332 21.55 12.85 -1.53
N ILE A 333 22.43 12.33 -0.66
CA ILE A 333 22.29 11.00 -0.04
C ILE A 333 20.94 10.85 0.68
N LEU A 334 20.49 11.89 1.37
CA LEU A 334 19.26 11.84 2.15
C LEU A 334 18.04 11.78 1.24
N ALA A 335 17.97 12.65 0.23
CA ALA A 335 16.87 12.67 -0.72
C ALA A 335 16.78 11.37 -1.52
N VAL A 336 17.92 10.91 -2.07
CA VAL A 336 18.01 9.66 -2.81
C VAL A 336 17.64 8.49 -1.91
N GLY A 337 18.15 8.42 -0.67
CA GLY A 337 17.83 7.37 0.28
C GLY A 337 16.34 7.28 0.62
N ILE A 338 15.67 8.41 0.84
CA ILE A 338 14.22 8.45 1.08
C ILE A 338 13.46 7.99 -0.17
N LEU A 339 13.83 8.46 -1.36
CA LEU A 339 13.16 8.08 -2.61
C LEU A 339 13.35 6.61 -2.94
N THR A 340 14.56 6.07 -2.75
CA THR A 340 14.84 4.62 -2.86
C THR A 340 13.97 3.83 -1.89
N PHE A 341 13.86 4.27 -0.63
CA PHE A 341 13.02 3.59 0.34
C PHE A 341 11.54 3.60 -0.09
N VAL A 342 11.02 4.76 -0.51
CA VAL A 342 9.62 4.88 -0.93
C VAL A 342 9.34 4.07 -2.20
N SER A 343 10.23 4.07 -3.20
CA SER A 343 10.01 3.35 -4.46
C SER A 343 10.00 1.83 -4.26
N ASN A 344 10.89 1.30 -3.41
CA ASN A 344 11.00 -0.14 -3.16
C ASN A 344 9.93 -0.64 -2.18
N TRP A 345 9.62 0.12 -1.13
CA TRP A 345 8.59 -0.24 -0.15
C TRP A 345 7.21 0.36 -0.46
N ALA A 346 6.93 0.71 -1.71
CA ALA A 346 5.66 1.34 -2.11
C ALA A 346 4.43 0.49 -1.74
N GLY A 347 4.45 -0.81 -2.00
CA GLY A 347 3.37 -1.74 -1.64
C GLY A 347 3.09 -1.78 -0.13
N PRO A 348 4.09 -2.07 0.72
CA PRO A 348 3.95 -2.03 2.18
C PRO A 348 3.45 -0.69 2.72
N LEU A 349 4.00 0.42 2.20
CA LEU A 349 3.58 1.78 2.57
C LEU A 349 2.11 2.04 2.21
N PHE A 350 1.68 1.62 1.02
CA PHE A 350 0.29 1.68 0.61
C PHE A 350 -0.60 0.89 1.57
N CYS A 351 -0.23 -0.37 1.86
CA CYS A 351 -0.97 -1.25 2.76
C CYS A 351 -1.05 -0.70 4.19
N ALA A 352 0.00 -0.05 4.69
CA ALA A 352 0.01 0.63 5.98
C ALA A 352 -1.01 1.79 6.00
N SER A 353 -1.00 2.62 4.95
CA SER A 353 -1.91 3.75 4.82
C SER A 353 -3.38 3.32 4.70
N ALA A 354 -3.67 2.34 3.83
CA ALA A 354 -5.01 1.77 3.69
C ALA A 354 -5.48 1.04 4.96
N GLY A 355 -4.57 0.36 5.65
CA GLY A 355 -4.82 -0.29 6.94
C GLY A 355 -5.26 0.69 8.03
N ASN A 356 -4.67 1.89 8.07
CA ASN A 356 -5.11 2.94 8.99
C ASN A 356 -6.56 3.39 8.72
N LEU A 357 -7.00 3.42 7.46
CA LEU A 357 -8.41 3.71 7.13
C LEU A 357 -9.34 2.62 7.69
N LEU A 358 -8.97 1.33 7.58
CA LEU A 358 -9.75 0.23 8.16
C LEU A 358 -9.83 0.33 9.70
N LEU A 359 -8.73 0.72 10.35
CA LEU A 359 -8.70 0.93 11.80
C LEU A 359 -9.59 2.11 12.24
N LEU A 360 -9.59 3.20 11.46
CA LEU A 360 -10.49 4.34 11.70
C LEU A 360 -11.96 3.94 11.55
N ASP A 361 -12.30 3.13 10.55
CA ASP A 361 -13.65 2.61 10.36
C ASP A 361 -14.06 1.64 11.47
N TYR A 362 -13.14 0.80 11.96
CA TYR A 362 -13.38 -0.02 13.16
C TYR A 362 -13.65 0.83 14.40
N TRP A 363 -12.81 1.85 14.67
CA TRP A 363 -12.98 2.71 15.83
C TRP A 363 -14.31 3.49 15.79
N LYS A 364 -14.72 3.90 14.58
CA LYS A 364 -16.03 4.51 14.37
C LYS A 364 -17.16 3.56 14.75
N ARG A 365 -17.14 2.31 14.29
CA ARG A 365 -18.17 1.31 14.62
C ARG A 365 -18.30 1.08 16.13
N MET A 366 -17.19 1.11 16.87
CA MET A 366 -17.17 0.93 18.32
C MET A 366 -17.75 2.14 19.10
N ASN A 367 -17.63 3.35 18.55
CA ASN A 367 -18.03 4.60 19.23
C ASN A 367 -19.44 5.10 18.86
N VAL A 368 -20.19 4.36 18.03
CA VAL A 368 -21.62 4.67 17.81
C VAL A 368 -22.39 4.24 19.07
N PRO A 369 -23.10 5.13 19.78
CA PRO A 369 -23.86 4.76 20.96
C PRO A 369 -24.91 3.70 20.60
N SER A 370 -24.96 2.64 21.41
CA SER A 370 -25.79 1.44 21.24
C SER A 370 -27.30 1.73 21.12
N SER A 371 -27.73 2.95 21.43
CA SER A 371 -29.10 3.45 21.29
C SER A 371 -29.62 3.43 19.84
N CYS A 372 -28.75 3.43 18.84
CA CYS A 372 -29.15 3.44 17.42
C CYS A 372 -29.25 2.03 16.79
N ILE A 373 -28.91 0.97 17.54
CA ILE A 373 -28.96 -0.43 17.08
C ILE A 373 -30.24 -1.15 17.58
N LEU A 374 -31.09 -0.47 18.34
CA LEU A 374 -32.35 -1.01 18.90
C LEU A 374 -33.55 -1.02 17.93
N TRP A 375 -33.35 -0.75 16.64
CA TRP A 375 -34.42 -0.76 15.62
C TRP A 375 -34.32 -1.87 14.56
N LEU A 376 -33.54 -2.92 14.81
CA LEU A 376 -33.61 -4.18 14.04
C LEU A 376 -33.96 -5.35 14.98
N GLY A 377 -35.05 -5.18 15.70
CA GLY A 377 -35.74 -6.24 16.42
C GLY A 377 -37.19 -6.31 15.98
N VAL A 378 -37.45 -7.05 14.89
CA VAL A 378 -38.58 -7.98 14.70
C VAL A 378 -38.08 -9.11 13.81
#